data_AF-A0A1B6D6Z3-F1
#
_entry.id   AF-A0A1B6D6Z3-F1
#
_cell.length_a   1.000
_cell.length_b   1.000
_cell.length_c   1.000
_cell.angle_alpha   90.00
_cell.angle_beta   90.00
_cell.angle_gamma   90.00
#
_symmetry.space_group_name_H-M   'P 1'
#
loop_
_entity.id
_entity.type
_entity.pdbx_description
1 polymer ?
#
loop_
_entity_poly.entity_id
_entity_poly.type
_entity_poly.pdbx_seq_one_letter_code
_entity_poly.pdbx_strand_id
1 'polypeptide(L)'
;MAPLWNKFYDKIIKVMFVVDASNLCQISAAGVLLYSLLSEPCLQNAKILLVLSKMDASYRQMRNEALLMLQFNRLKREIPQEITVVEVSAMTGEGISTILDWLRKPYKTYIKNLVSIYHK
;
A
#
# COMPACT_ATOMS: atom_id res chain seq x y z
N MET A 1 6.63 14.89 -8.66
CA MET A 1 5.45 14.12 -9.09
C MET A 1 4.38 14.01 -8.00
N ALA A 2 4.73 13.76 -6.73
CA ALA A 2 3.76 13.62 -5.63
C ALA A 2 2.65 14.70 -5.53
N PRO A 3 2.92 16.01 -5.78
CA PRO A 3 1.86 17.03 -5.72
C PRO A 3 0.71 16.87 -6.73
N LEU A 4 0.88 16.05 -7.77
CA LEU A 4 -0.16 15.80 -8.78
C LEU A 4 -1.05 14.59 -8.46
N TRP A 5 -0.70 13.78 -7.46
CA TRP A 5 -1.41 12.52 -7.16
C TRP A 5 -2.86 12.74 -6.75
N ASN A 6 -3.16 13.86 -6.09
CA ASN A 6 -4.52 14.23 -5.67
C ASN A 6 -5.53 14.27 -6.81
N LYS A 7 -5.09 14.49 -8.06
CA LYS A 7 -5.95 14.48 -9.26
C LYS A 7 -6.43 13.08 -9.64
N PHE A 8 -5.81 12.03 -9.09
CA PHE A 8 -6.08 10.64 -9.46
C PHE A 8 -6.81 9.86 -8.37
N TYR A 9 -7.03 10.43 -7.19
CA TYR A 9 -7.61 9.68 -6.06
C TYR A 9 -9.10 9.35 -6.21
N ASP A 10 -9.81 9.96 -7.17
CA ASP A 10 -11.22 9.67 -7.38
C ASP A 10 -11.44 8.18 -7.74
N LYS A 11 -12.36 7.54 -7.02
CA LYS A 11 -12.76 6.12 -7.18
C LYS A 11 -11.61 5.10 -7.06
N ILE A 12 -10.49 5.46 -6.44
CA ILE A 12 -9.42 4.50 -6.15
C ILE A 12 -9.83 3.61 -4.98
N ILE A 13 -9.78 2.29 -5.22
CA ILE A 13 -10.07 1.24 -4.22
C ILE A 13 -8.83 0.50 -3.74
N LYS A 14 -7.72 0.59 -4.49
CA LYS A 14 -6.45 -0.07 -4.21
C LYS A 14 -5.31 0.87 -4.56
N VAL A 15 -4.39 1.07 -3.62
CA VAL A 15 -3.15 1.83 -3.84
C VAL A 15 -1.97 0.89 -3.65
N MET A 16 -1.05 0.88 -4.61
CA MET A 16 0.23 0.20 -4.48
C MET A 16 1.32 1.25 -4.30
N PHE A 17 1.92 1.30 -3.11
CA PHE A 17 2.99 2.22 -2.77
C PHE A 17 4.31 1.46 -2.76
N VAL A 18 5.18 1.78 -3.71
CA VAL A 18 6.45 1.06 -3.92
C VAL A 18 7.59 1.86 -3.33
N VAL A 19 8.39 1.22 -2.48
CA VAL A 19 9.58 1.78 -1.84
C VAL A 19 10.80 0.98 -2.27
N ASP A 20 11.90 1.66 -2.55
CA ASP A 20 13.20 1.03 -2.78
C ASP A 20 13.80 0.60 -1.44
N ALA A 21 13.85 -0.70 -1.17
CA ALA A 21 14.37 -1.23 0.10
C ALA A 21 15.90 -1.15 0.19
N SER A 22 16.60 -1.02 -0.94
CA SER A 22 18.06 -0.94 -1.01
C SER A 22 18.59 0.45 -0.64
N ASN A 23 17.71 1.46 -0.59
CA ASN A 23 18.05 2.84 -0.32
C ASN A 23 17.37 3.34 0.97
N LEU A 24 17.89 2.88 2.12
CA LEU A 24 17.37 3.22 3.45
C LEU A 24 17.31 4.74 3.70
N CYS A 25 18.24 5.51 3.15
CA CYS A 25 18.29 6.97 3.32
C CYS A 25 17.02 7.68 2.82
N GLN A 26 16.31 7.12 1.85
CA GLN A 26 15.09 7.71 1.29
C GLN A 26 13.81 7.17 1.93
N ILE A 27 13.89 6.13 2.75
CA ILE A 27 12.71 5.47 3.32
C ILE A 27 11.94 6.40 4.25
N SER A 28 12.63 7.19 5.06
CA SER A 28 11.97 8.18 5.93
C SER A 28 11.17 9.20 5.13
N ALA A 29 11.73 9.69 4.01
CA ALA A 29 11.01 10.61 3.12
C ALA A 29 9.82 9.94 2.42
N ALA A 30 9.99 8.67 2.01
CA ALA A 30 8.89 7.87 1.48
C ALA A 30 7.79 7.64 2.54
N GLY A 31 8.14 7.50 3.81
CA GLY A 31 7.21 7.39 4.93
C GLY A 31 6.35 8.63 5.12
N VAL A 32 6.94 9.82 5.01
CA VAL A 32 6.19 11.09 5.03
C VAL A 32 5.18 11.14 3.89
N LEU A 33 5.60 10.78 2.67
CA LEU A 33 4.70 10.73 1.51
C LEU A 33 3.57 9.70 1.67
N LEU A 34 3.89 8.52 2.22
CA LEU A 34 2.91 7.49 2.52
C LEU A 34 1.89 8.01 3.55
N TYR A 35 2.34 8.70 4.60
CA TYR A 35 1.45 9.28 5.60
C TYR A 35 0.53 10.35 4.99
N SER A 36 1.07 11.24 4.15
CA SER A 36 0.27 12.21 3.41
C SER A 36 -0.79 11.53 2.57
N LEU A 37 -0.44 10.48 1.83
CA LEU A 37 -1.39 9.71 1.02
C LEU A 37 -2.47 9.02 1.87
N LEU A 38 -2.11 8.46 3.03
CA LEU A 38 -3.06 7.79 3.93
C LEU A 38 -4.00 8.78 4.66
N SER A 39 -3.58 10.04 4.80
CA SER A 39 -4.42 11.09 5.38
C SER A 39 -5.51 11.59 4.43
N GLU A 40 -5.44 11.24 3.14
CA GLU A 40 -6.38 11.71 2.13
C GLU A 40 -7.79 11.11 2.34
N PRO A 41 -8.83 11.94 2.47
CA PRO A 41 -10.20 11.47 2.71
C PRO A 41 -10.71 10.52 1.63
N CYS A 42 -10.34 10.74 0.37
CA CYS A 42 -10.74 9.91 -0.77
C CYS A 42 -10.19 8.48 -0.70
N LEU A 43 -9.11 8.25 0.05
CA LEU A 43 -8.42 6.97 0.15
C LEU A 43 -8.69 6.22 1.45
N GLN A 44 -9.59 6.71 2.31
CA GLN A 44 -9.89 6.11 3.62
C GLN A 44 -10.44 4.67 3.53
N ASN A 45 -11.10 4.34 2.41
CA ASN A 45 -11.62 2.99 2.16
C ASN A 45 -10.74 2.17 1.20
N ALA A 46 -9.63 2.73 0.74
CA ALA A 46 -8.73 2.06 -0.19
C ALA A 46 -7.86 1.04 0.55
N LYS A 47 -7.63 -0.11 -0.09
CA LYS A 47 -6.65 -1.09 0.40
C LYS A 47 -5.26 -0.66 -0.02
N ILE A 48 -4.30 -0.77 0.88
CA ILE A 48 -2.94 -0.29 0.65
C ILE A 48 -1.99 -1.48 0.56
N LEU A 49 -1.23 -1.53 -0.52
CA LEU A 49 -0.15 -2.48 -0.70
C LEU A 49 1.18 -1.73 -0.65
N LEU A 50 1.92 -1.89 0.44
CA LEU A 50 3.29 -1.41 0.57
C LEU A 50 4.24 -2.45 -0.02
N VAL A 51 4.93 -2.08 -1.10
CA VAL A 51 5.87 -2.96 -1.80
C VAL A 51 7.29 -2.54 -1.44
N LEU A 52 8.03 -3.43 -0.80
CA LEU A 52 9.47 -3.31 -0.60
C LEU A 52 10.15 -3.90 -1.83
N SER A 53 10.57 -3.04 -2.75
CA SER A 53 11.20 -3.40 -4.03
C SER A 53 12.72 -3.48 -3.92
N LYS A 54 13.36 -4.08 -4.94
CA LYS A 54 14.81 -4.29 -5.03
C LYS A 54 15.37 -5.14 -3.89
N MET A 55 14.61 -6.13 -3.46
CA MET A 55 15.04 -7.06 -2.41
C MET A 55 16.22 -7.95 -2.84
N ASP A 56 16.48 -8.08 -4.15
CA ASP A 56 17.70 -8.68 -4.69
C ASP A 56 18.98 -7.90 -4.37
N ALA A 57 18.86 -6.58 -4.26
CA ALA A 57 19.96 -5.68 -3.90
C ALA A 57 19.97 -5.32 -2.40
N SER A 58 18.97 -5.79 -1.65
CA SER A 58 18.79 -5.49 -0.23
C SER A 58 19.11 -6.72 0.60
N TYR A 59 19.84 -6.58 1.70
CA TYR A 59 20.00 -7.69 2.63
C TYR A 59 18.74 -7.86 3.50
N ARG A 60 18.47 -9.07 4.00
CA ARG A 60 17.20 -9.42 4.67
C ARG A 60 16.85 -8.52 5.86
N GLN A 61 17.85 -8.05 6.60
CA GLN A 61 17.66 -7.14 7.74
C GLN A 61 17.22 -5.72 7.31
N MET A 62 17.48 -5.28 6.07
CA MET A 62 16.94 -4.02 5.54
C MET A 62 15.41 -3.98 5.52
N ARG A 63 14.71 -5.13 5.47
CA ARG A 63 13.25 -5.16 5.63
C ARG A 63 12.82 -4.57 6.97
N ASN A 64 13.44 -5.03 8.05
CA ASN A 64 13.07 -4.60 9.40
C ASN A 64 13.44 -3.13 9.61
N GLU A 65 14.60 -2.71 9.09
CA GLU A 65 15.04 -1.32 9.13
C GLU A 65 14.11 -0.41 8.32
N ALA A 66 13.69 -0.83 7.13
CA ALA A 66 12.71 -0.12 6.32
C ALA A 66 11.38 0.04 7.04
N LEU A 67 10.84 -1.02 7.63
CA LEU A 67 9.58 -0.97 8.36
C LEU A 67 9.68 -0.13 9.64
N LEU A 68 10.84 -0.15 10.32
CA LEU A 68 11.11 0.70 11.47
C LEU A 68 11.18 2.17 11.07
N MET A 69 11.88 2.51 9.99
CA MET A 69 12.00 3.87 9.46
C MET A 69 10.65 4.42 8.97
N LEU A 70 9.80 3.57 8.40
CA LEU A 70 8.42 3.92 8.05
C LEU A 70 7.50 4.08 9.27
N GLN A 71 8.00 3.85 10.50
CA GLN A 71 7.21 3.79 11.73
C GLN A 71 5.97 2.89 11.60
N PHE A 72 6.11 1.77 10.88
CA PHE A 72 4.98 1.00 10.40
C PHE A 72 4.04 0.49 11.51
N ASN A 73 4.60 0.15 12.68
CA ASN A 73 3.82 -0.27 13.85
C ASN A 73 2.96 0.86 14.43
N ARG A 74 3.43 2.11 14.32
CA ARG A 74 2.65 3.29 14.70
C ARG A 74 1.58 3.57 13.65
N LEU A 75 1.97 3.54 12.37
CA LEU A 75 1.06 3.73 11.24
C LEU A 75 -0.16 2.79 11.31
N LYS A 76 0.07 1.50 11.59
CA LYS A 76 -1.01 0.51 11.75
C LYS A 76 -2.00 0.82 12.88
N ARG A 77 -1.59 1.58 13.90
CA ARG A 77 -2.45 1.95 15.03
C ARG A 77 -3.23 3.23 14.77
N GLU A 78 -2.67 4.13 13.98
CA GLU A 78 -3.23 5.47 13.73
C GLU A 78 -4.20 5.49 12.53
N ILE A 79 -4.04 4.54 11.60
CA ILE A 79 -4.71 4.57 10.30
C ILE A 79 -5.74 3.42 10.19
N PRO A 80 -6.99 3.68 9.79
CA PRO A 80 -8.03 2.65 9.67
C PRO A 80 -7.86 1.73 8.45
N GLN A 81 -7.10 2.15 7.43
CA GLN A 81 -6.85 1.38 6.21
C GLN A 81 -6.07 0.08 6.49
N GLU A 82 -6.47 -1.00 5.80
CA GLU A 82 -5.73 -2.26 5.79
C GLU A 82 -4.46 -2.13 4.93
N ILE A 83 -3.28 -2.24 5.56
CA ILE A 83 -1.98 -2.19 4.87
C ILE A 83 -1.36 -3.58 4.79
N THR A 84 -1.21 -4.09 3.57
CA THR A 84 -0.46 -5.31 3.25
C THR A 84 0.97 -4.95 2.85
N VAL A 85 1.96 -5.71 3.33
CA VAL A 85 3.37 -5.52 2.94
C VAL A 85 3.85 -6.72 2.15
N VAL A 86 4.48 -6.48 1.00
CA VAL A 86 5.07 -7.53 0.16
C VAL A 86 6.51 -7.14 -0.21
N GLU A 87 7.39 -8.14 -0.17
CA GLU A 87 8.77 -8.04 -0.65
C GLU A 87 8.82 -8.49 -2.11
N VAL A 88 9.49 -7.70 -2.94
CA VAL A 88 9.60 -7.98 -4.37
C VAL A 88 10.99 -7.68 -4.89
N SER A 89 11.44 -8.51 -5.83
CA SER A 89 12.51 -8.18 -6.74
C SER A 89 11.98 -8.15 -8.16
N ALA A 90 12.10 -6.99 -8.82
CA ALA A 90 11.78 -6.88 -10.24
C ALA A 90 12.82 -7.60 -11.12
N MET A 91 14.03 -7.86 -10.60
CA MET A 91 15.11 -8.53 -11.33
C MET A 91 14.94 -10.05 -11.32
N THR A 92 14.61 -10.64 -10.16
CA THR A 92 14.41 -12.09 -10.04
C THR A 92 12.96 -12.53 -10.29
N GLY A 93 12.02 -11.58 -10.24
CA GLY A 93 10.58 -11.85 -10.32
C GLY A 93 9.96 -12.34 -9.00
N GLU A 94 10.75 -12.46 -7.93
CA GLU A 94 10.27 -12.88 -6.62
C GLU A 94 9.18 -11.91 -6.09
N GLY A 95 8.09 -12.47 -5.55
CA GLY A 95 6.99 -11.71 -4.96
C GLY A 95 5.99 -11.09 -5.94
N ILE A 96 6.25 -11.13 -7.26
CA ILE A 96 5.31 -10.63 -8.28
C ILE A 96 3.99 -11.41 -8.25
N SER A 97 4.03 -12.74 -8.09
CA SER A 97 2.83 -13.57 -7.95
C SER A 97 1.97 -13.12 -6.77
N THR A 98 2.59 -12.82 -5.63
CA THR A 98 1.92 -12.30 -4.44
C THR A 98 1.23 -10.96 -4.69
N ILE A 99 1.86 -10.06 -5.46
CA ILE A 99 1.23 -8.80 -5.90
C ILE A 99 0.01 -9.10 -6.78
N LEU A 100 0.16 -9.97 -7.78
CA LEU A 100 -0.94 -10.33 -8.69
C LEU A 100 -2.12 -10.94 -7.93
N ASP A 101 -1.85 -11.81 -6.97
CA ASP A 101 -2.88 -12.42 -6.14
C ASP A 101 -3.58 -11.38 -5.25
N TRP A 102 -2.82 -10.42 -4.69
CA TRP A 102 -3.40 -9.30 -3.95
C TRP A 102 -4.28 -8.40 -4.84
N LEU A 103 -3.85 -8.15 -6.07
CA LEU A 103 -4.62 -7.37 -7.05
C LEU A 103 -5.89 -8.09 -7.49
N ARG A 104 -5.86 -9.42 -7.64
CA ARG A 104 -7.01 -10.25 -8.02
C ARG A 104 -8.05 -10.41 -6.92
N LYS A 105 -7.67 -10.27 -5.63
CA LYS A 105 -8.62 -10.39 -4.52
C LYS A 105 -9.78 -9.39 -4.70
N PRO A 106 -11.04 -9.87 -4.73
CA PRO A 106 -12.19 -8.99 -4.92
C PRO A 106 -12.26 -7.99 -3.77
N TYR A 107 -12.55 -6.74 -4.11
CA TYR A 107 -12.85 -5.73 -3.11
C TYR A 107 -14.24 -6.02 -2.54
N LYS A 108 -14.33 -6.24 -1.22
CA LYS A 108 -15.63 -6.39 -0.56
C LYS A 108 -16.31 -5.02 -0.53
N THR A 109 -17.06 -4.70 -1.59
CA THR A 109 -18.02 -3.61 -1.54
C THR A 109 -19.08 -4.00 -0.53
N TYR A 110 -19.19 -3.28 0.59
CA TYR A 110 -20.34 -3.38 1.47
C TYR A 110 -21.57 -2.85 0.73
N ILE A 111 -22.18 -3.67 -0.12
CA ILE A 111 -23.54 -3.43 -0.62
C ILE A 111 -24.48 -3.74 0.55
N LYS A 112 -24.61 -2.81 1.49
CA LYS A 112 -25.84 -2.71 2.28
C LYS A 112 -26.86 -1.98 1.39
N ASN A 113 -27.95 -2.66 1.05
CA ASN A 113 -29.21 -2.11 0.51
C ASN A 113 -29.37 -1.94 -1.01
N LEU A 114 -29.24 -3.02 -1.81
CA LEU A 114 -29.92 -3.09 -3.12
C LEU A 114 -30.79 -4.35 -3.34
N VAL A 115 -30.90 -5.23 -2.35
CA VAL A 115 -31.77 -6.43 -2.44
C VAL A 115 -33.19 -6.19 -1.89
N SER A 116 -33.46 -5.06 -1.23
CA SER A 116 -34.79 -4.78 -0.65
C SER A 116 -35.79 -4.11 -1.60
N ILE A 117 -35.44 -3.83 -2.87
CA ILE A 117 -36.29 -3.03 -3.78
C ILE A 117 -36.96 -3.87 -4.89
N TYR A 118 -36.53 -5.13 -5.12
CA TYR A 118 -37.08 -5.97 -6.20
C TYR A 118 -37.96 -7.15 -5.74
N HIS A 119 -38.33 -7.20 -4.45
CA HIS A 119 -39.32 -8.17 -3.94
C HIS A 119 -40.47 -7.45 -3.24
N LYS A 120 -41.21 -6.63 -3.99
CA LYS A 120 -42.57 -6.25 -3.64
C LYS A 120 -43.45 -6.28 -4.87
#